data_AF-A0A8G2CLB0-F1
#
_entry.id   AF-A0A8G2CLB0-F1
#
_cell.length_a   1.000
_cell.length_b   1.000
_cell.length_c   1.000
_cell.angle_alpha   90.00
_cell.angle_beta   90.00
_cell.angle_gamma   90.00
#
_symmetry.space_group_name_H-M   'P 1'
#
loop_
_entity.id
_entity.type
_entity.pdbx_description
1 polymer ?
#
loop_
_entity_poly.entity_id
_entity_poly.type
_entity_poly.pdbx_seq_one_letter_code
_entity_poly.pdbx_strand_id
1 'polypeptide(L)'
;MALVTMASYAADTSGTTTAAAMPKGEMLAKGSDCFSCHAINQKIVGPAFNAVAAKFAGKSGAETTLSDAIMKGHVGTWGNVPMPAHPQLSAADTKEIVSWILTLKTTTAATGAGAKKYTYTVKGKTVSTDFPIFQPGTQKVTKSVFTGYEQYNSYCFRCHGADAVGGSYAPNLRRSLNNGMSESKFLSIAMTGKKSKGMPSWAGFFTPAQIQSIYQYVDARAVAVVSEGTPKH
;
A
#
# COMPACT_ATOMS: atom_id res chain seq x y z
N MET A 1 -15.86 -36.95 18.70
CA MET A 1 -16.68 -36.68 17.49
C MET A 1 -17.62 -35.53 17.84
N ALA A 2 -17.37 -34.34 17.32
CA ALA A 2 -18.24 -33.19 17.51
C ALA A 2 -18.60 -32.66 16.12
N LEU A 3 -19.86 -32.86 15.74
CA LEU A 3 -20.47 -32.36 14.52
C LEU A 3 -20.64 -30.84 14.63
N VAL A 4 -20.15 -30.10 13.64
CA VAL A 4 -20.46 -28.67 13.47
C VAL A 4 -21.19 -28.54 12.13
N THR A 5 -22.42 -28.06 12.21
CA THR A 5 -23.36 -27.84 11.11
C THR A 5 -22.86 -26.75 10.15
N MET A 6 -22.96 -27.02 8.85
CA MET A 6 -22.62 -26.10 7.76
C MET A 6 -23.73 -25.08 7.55
N ALA A 7 -23.39 -23.79 7.50
CA ALA A 7 -24.23 -22.78 6.86
C ALA A 7 -23.93 -22.80 5.35
N SER A 8 -24.92 -23.20 4.55
CA SER A 8 -24.85 -23.20 3.09
C SER A 8 -24.84 -21.77 2.57
N TYR A 9 -23.82 -21.40 1.79
CA TYR A 9 -23.86 -20.20 0.95
C TYR A 9 -24.30 -20.62 -0.46
N ALA A 10 -25.36 -19.97 -0.97
CA ALA A 10 -25.74 -20.04 -2.37
C ALA A 10 -24.62 -19.42 -3.22
N ALA A 11 -24.18 -20.15 -4.24
CA ALA A 11 -23.27 -19.63 -5.25
C ALA A 11 -24.01 -18.60 -6.10
N ASP A 12 -23.65 -17.33 -5.99
CA ASP A 12 -24.06 -16.31 -6.95
C ASP A 12 -23.22 -16.48 -8.22
N THR A 13 -23.79 -17.16 -9.21
CA THR A 13 -23.27 -17.22 -10.57
C THR A 13 -23.71 -15.98 -11.34
N SER A 14 -23.12 -14.82 -11.06
CA SER A 14 -23.36 -13.61 -11.82
C SER A 14 -22.11 -12.74 -11.93
N GLY A 15 -21.56 -12.64 -13.14
CA GLY A 15 -20.67 -11.53 -13.48
C GLY A 15 -19.44 -11.91 -14.29
N THR A 16 -19.63 -12.12 -15.59
CA THR A 16 -18.57 -11.87 -16.57
C THR A 16 -18.26 -10.37 -16.54
N THR A 17 -17.30 -9.95 -15.71
CA THR A 17 -16.79 -8.58 -15.73
C THR A 17 -15.92 -8.44 -16.97
N THR A 18 -16.47 -7.86 -18.04
CA THR A 18 -15.66 -7.21 -19.07
C THR A 18 -14.75 -6.23 -18.33
N ALA A 19 -13.44 -6.48 -18.32
CA ALA A 19 -12.48 -5.57 -17.71
C ALA A 19 -12.64 -4.20 -18.39
N ALA A 20 -13.23 -3.23 -17.68
CA ALA A 20 -13.34 -1.87 -18.18
C ALA A 20 -11.94 -1.38 -18.54
N ALA A 21 -11.80 -0.81 -19.76
CA ALA A 21 -10.56 -0.20 -20.18
C ALA A 21 -10.12 0.84 -19.14
N MET A 22 -8.83 0.82 -18.78
CA MET A 22 -8.27 1.74 -17.79
C MET A 22 -8.54 3.19 -18.22
N PRO A 23 -9.11 4.05 -17.35
CA PRO A 23 -9.32 5.45 -17.67
C PRO A 23 -8.00 6.12 -18.07
N LYS A 24 -8.03 7.01 -19.07
CA LYS A 24 -6.83 7.71 -19.54
C LYS A 24 -6.09 8.43 -18.41
N GLY A 25 -6.82 9.08 -17.50
CA GLY A 25 -6.24 9.71 -16.31
C GLY A 25 -5.48 8.74 -15.40
N GLU A 26 -5.99 7.53 -15.22
CA GLU A 26 -5.31 6.48 -14.45
C GLU A 26 -4.01 6.04 -15.14
N MET A 27 -4.07 5.85 -16.46
CA MET A 27 -2.90 5.48 -17.26
C MET A 27 -1.81 6.55 -17.20
N LEU A 28 -2.18 7.83 -17.33
CA LEU A 28 -1.25 8.95 -17.22
C LEU A 28 -0.63 9.05 -15.83
N ALA A 29 -1.44 8.90 -14.77
CA ALA A 29 -0.94 8.90 -13.40
C ALA A 29 0.04 7.74 -13.13
N LYS A 30 -0.23 6.55 -13.68
CA LYS A 30 0.67 5.37 -13.59
C LYS A 30 1.93 5.49 -14.45
N GLY A 31 1.83 6.16 -15.59
CA GLY A 31 2.98 6.45 -16.46
C GLY A 31 3.86 7.59 -15.95
N SER A 32 3.42 8.28 -14.91
CA SER A 32 4.13 9.38 -14.24
C SER A 32 4.63 8.95 -12.86
N ASP A 33 5.14 9.89 -12.07
CA ASP A 33 5.67 9.68 -10.72
C ASP A 33 4.62 9.80 -9.60
N CYS A 34 3.34 10.02 -9.93
CA CYS A 34 2.27 10.25 -8.95
C CYS A 34 2.19 9.15 -7.88
N PHE A 35 2.33 7.89 -8.30
CA PHE A 35 2.25 6.72 -7.42
C PHE A 35 3.48 6.53 -6.51
N SER A 36 4.54 7.31 -6.69
CA SER A 36 5.68 7.34 -5.77
C SER A 36 5.29 7.88 -4.40
N CYS A 37 4.28 8.76 -4.38
CA CYS A 37 3.85 9.49 -3.19
C CYS A 37 2.36 9.32 -2.87
N HIS A 38 1.54 8.95 -3.85
CA HIS A 38 0.10 8.73 -3.70
C HIS A 38 -0.28 7.28 -3.94
N ALA A 39 -1.39 6.85 -3.33
CA ALA A 39 -2.06 5.60 -3.67
C ALA A 39 -3.56 5.85 -3.85
N ILE A 40 -4.26 4.93 -4.49
CA ILE A 40 -5.71 5.09 -4.74
C ILE A 40 -6.49 5.22 -3.43
N ASN A 41 -6.15 4.38 -2.45
CA ASN A 41 -6.99 4.10 -1.29
C ASN A 41 -6.29 4.25 0.08
N GLN A 42 -5.04 4.70 0.12
CA GLN A 42 -4.34 4.90 1.38
C GLN A 42 -3.32 6.03 1.29
N LYS A 43 -3.03 6.66 2.43
CA LYS A 43 -2.01 7.69 2.53
C LYS A 43 -0.63 7.03 2.51
N ILE A 44 0.24 7.44 1.58
CA ILE A 44 1.65 7.02 1.54
C ILE A 44 2.52 8.17 2.04
N VAL A 45 2.83 9.12 1.16
CA VAL A 45 3.41 10.43 1.48
C VAL A 45 2.32 11.49 1.35
N GLY A 46 1.75 11.58 0.15
CA GLY A 46 0.57 12.35 -0.16
C GLY A 46 -0.73 11.62 0.24
N PRO A 47 -1.87 12.34 0.25
CA PRO A 47 -3.17 11.74 0.53
C PRO A 47 -3.53 10.65 -0.48
N ALA A 48 -4.39 9.73 -0.07
CA ALA A 48 -5.03 8.79 -0.98
C ALA A 48 -5.84 9.56 -2.04
N PHE A 49 -5.85 9.10 -3.30
CA PHE A 49 -6.62 9.76 -4.36
C PHE A 49 -8.12 9.78 -4.05
N ASN A 50 -8.67 8.72 -3.44
CA ASN A 50 -10.06 8.74 -3.02
C ASN A 50 -10.35 9.69 -1.84
N ALA A 51 -9.37 9.97 -0.98
CA ALA A 51 -9.49 10.99 0.06
C ALA A 51 -9.48 12.40 -0.56
N VAL A 52 -8.71 12.60 -1.64
CA VAL A 52 -8.77 13.83 -2.45
C VAL A 52 -10.16 13.96 -3.08
N ALA A 53 -10.65 12.91 -3.75
CA ALA A 53 -11.97 12.87 -4.35
C ALA A 53 -13.07 13.21 -3.34
N ALA A 54 -13.06 12.55 -2.17
CA ALA A 54 -14.02 12.79 -1.09
C ALA A 54 -13.96 14.24 -0.56
N LYS A 55 -12.76 14.82 -0.40
CA LYS A 55 -12.60 16.20 0.08
C LYS A 55 -13.11 17.23 -0.93
N PHE A 56 -13.05 16.93 -2.22
CA PHE A 56 -13.44 17.81 -3.31
C PHE A 56 -14.80 17.49 -3.94
N ALA A 57 -15.48 16.46 -3.47
CA ALA A 57 -16.80 16.07 -3.93
C ALA A 57 -17.80 17.24 -3.84
N GLY A 58 -18.49 17.52 -4.95
CA GLY A 58 -19.50 18.57 -5.04
C GLY A 58 -18.97 20.01 -5.02
N LYS A 59 -17.65 20.23 -5.00
CA LYS A 59 -17.08 21.59 -4.99
C LYS A 59 -16.91 22.12 -6.41
N SER A 60 -17.54 23.26 -6.70
CA SER A 60 -17.26 24.02 -7.91
C SER A 60 -15.79 24.44 -7.97
N GLY A 61 -15.13 24.25 -9.12
CA GLY A 61 -13.71 24.58 -9.29
C GLY A 61 -12.73 23.55 -8.72
N ALA A 62 -13.21 22.38 -8.28
CA ALA A 62 -12.34 21.28 -7.82
C ALA A 62 -11.30 20.88 -8.86
N GLU A 63 -11.72 20.75 -10.12
CA GLU A 63 -10.84 20.35 -11.22
C GLU A 63 -9.70 21.36 -11.39
N THR A 64 -10.02 22.65 -11.55
CA THR A 64 -9.02 23.73 -11.67
C THR A 64 -8.09 23.78 -10.46
N THR A 65 -8.65 23.70 -9.24
CA THR A 65 -7.85 23.74 -8.01
C THR A 65 -6.84 22.59 -7.95
N LEU A 66 -7.27 21.38 -8.27
CA LEU A 66 -6.42 20.20 -8.24
C LEU A 66 -5.42 20.20 -9.40
N SER A 67 -5.81 20.67 -10.59
CA SER A 67 -4.89 20.81 -11.72
C SER A 67 -3.79 21.83 -11.42
N ASP A 68 -4.14 22.98 -10.84
CA ASP A 68 -3.17 23.97 -10.40
C ASP A 68 -2.22 23.42 -9.35
N ALA A 69 -2.74 22.67 -8.37
CA ALA A 69 -1.92 22.01 -7.35
C ALA A 69 -0.92 21.04 -7.98
N ILE A 70 -1.31 20.24 -8.98
CA ILE A 70 -0.42 19.29 -9.66
C ILE A 70 0.66 20.03 -10.45
N MET A 71 0.26 21.02 -11.26
CA MET A 71 1.18 21.73 -12.16
C MET A 71 2.15 22.63 -11.42
N LYS A 72 1.69 23.34 -10.38
CA LYS A 72 2.47 24.37 -9.66
C LYS A 72 3.08 23.86 -8.35
N GLY A 73 2.73 22.64 -7.94
CA GLY A 73 3.04 22.10 -6.62
C GLY A 73 2.07 22.65 -5.57
N HIS A 74 2.06 22.02 -4.40
CA HIS A 74 1.12 22.38 -3.33
C HIS A 74 1.65 22.03 -1.94
N VAL A 75 1.28 22.82 -0.92
CA VAL A 75 1.57 22.52 0.49
C VAL A 75 0.43 23.04 1.38
N GLY A 76 0.23 22.41 2.55
CA GLY A 76 -0.64 22.93 3.61
C GLY A 76 -1.98 22.18 3.77
N THR A 77 -2.67 21.79 2.69
CA THR A 77 -4.01 21.19 2.82
C THR A 77 -4.04 19.80 3.48
N TRP A 78 -2.95 19.03 3.40
CA TRP A 78 -2.82 17.69 4.01
C TRP A 78 -1.58 17.56 4.91
N GLY A 79 -1.03 18.71 5.33
CA GLY A 79 0.16 18.80 6.16
C GLY A 79 1.30 19.58 5.49
N ASN A 80 2.47 19.50 6.12
CA ASN A 80 3.63 20.33 5.79
C ASN A 80 4.57 19.73 4.74
N VAL A 81 4.26 18.53 4.22
CA VAL A 81 5.06 17.90 3.16
C VAL A 81 4.62 18.51 1.83
N PRO A 82 5.49 19.25 1.12
CA PRO A 82 5.13 19.84 -0.17
C PRO A 82 5.03 18.76 -1.25
N MET A 83 3.98 18.84 -2.07
CA MET A 83 3.89 18.13 -3.34
C MET A 83 4.67 18.93 -4.40
N PRO A 84 5.69 18.35 -5.05
CA PRO A 84 6.45 19.02 -6.11
C PRO A 84 5.55 19.44 -7.28
N ALA A 85 5.97 20.48 -8.00
CA ALA A 85 5.39 20.84 -9.28
C ALA A 85 5.69 19.74 -10.31
N HIS A 86 4.72 19.46 -11.21
CA HIS A 86 4.86 18.51 -12.31
C HIS A 86 4.87 19.25 -13.66
N PRO A 87 5.88 20.08 -13.98
CA PRO A 87 5.92 20.88 -15.20
C PRO A 87 6.01 20.03 -16.49
N GLN A 88 6.35 18.75 -16.36
CA GLN A 88 6.36 17.78 -17.46
C GLN A 88 4.96 17.38 -17.93
N LEU A 89 3.91 17.62 -17.14
CA LEU A 89 2.54 17.29 -17.50
C LEU A 89 1.89 18.47 -18.23
N SER A 90 1.24 18.18 -19.35
CA SER A 90 0.42 19.17 -20.05
C SER A 90 -0.83 19.52 -19.23
N ALA A 91 -1.42 20.70 -19.48
CA ALA A 91 -2.69 21.07 -18.86
C ALA A 91 -3.80 20.06 -19.19
N ALA A 92 -3.80 19.52 -20.41
CA ALA A 92 -4.77 18.52 -20.85
C ALA A 92 -4.60 17.19 -20.10
N ASP A 93 -3.37 16.68 -19.99
CA ASP A 93 -3.11 15.43 -19.27
C ASP A 93 -3.38 15.56 -17.77
N THR A 94 -3.04 16.72 -17.20
CA THR A 94 -3.35 17.03 -15.80
C THR A 94 -4.87 16.98 -15.56
N LYS A 95 -5.66 17.54 -16.48
CA LYS A 95 -7.12 17.52 -16.40
C LYS A 95 -7.66 16.09 -16.44
N GLU A 96 -7.13 15.23 -17.31
CA GLU A 96 -7.51 13.82 -17.39
C GLU A 96 -7.23 13.07 -16.08
N ILE A 97 -6.04 13.30 -15.49
CA ILE A 97 -5.67 12.72 -14.19
C ILE A 97 -6.64 13.18 -13.09
N VAL A 98 -6.92 14.48 -13.01
CA VAL A 98 -7.81 15.05 -11.99
C VAL A 98 -9.24 14.55 -12.16
N SER A 99 -9.74 14.53 -13.40
CA SER A 99 -11.06 13.99 -13.74
C SER A 99 -11.19 12.55 -13.24
N TRP A 100 -10.20 11.70 -13.55
CA TRP A 100 -10.16 10.34 -13.02
C TRP A 100 -10.14 10.30 -11.48
N ILE A 101 -9.26 11.07 -10.82
CA ILE A 101 -9.19 11.12 -9.35
C ILE A 101 -10.55 11.45 -8.76
N LEU A 102 -11.27 12.43 -9.30
CA LEU A 102 -12.59 12.85 -8.81
C LEU A 102 -13.69 11.79 -9.00
N THR A 103 -13.49 10.79 -9.86
CA THR A 103 -14.40 9.62 -9.96
C THR A 103 -14.19 8.59 -8.87
N LEU A 104 -13.04 8.60 -8.19
CA LEU A 104 -12.69 7.58 -7.21
C LEU A 104 -13.57 7.72 -5.97
N LYS A 105 -14.33 6.66 -5.68
CA LYS A 105 -15.07 6.56 -4.42
C LYS A 105 -14.13 6.09 -3.32
N THR A 106 -14.36 6.57 -2.11
CA THR A 106 -13.86 5.92 -0.90
C THR A 106 -14.47 4.52 -0.85
N THR A 107 -13.77 3.52 -1.36
CA THR A 107 -14.13 2.13 -1.06
C THR A 107 -13.87 1.92 0.43
N THR A 108 -14.75 1.19 1.11
CA THR A 108 -14.70 0.93 2.56
C THR A 108 -13.37 0.31 3.04
N ALA A 109 -12.47 -0.08 2.12
CA ALA A 109 -11.09 -0.47 2.42
C ALA A 109 -10.13 0.72 2.71
N ALA A 110 -10.56 1.97 2.48
CA ALA A 110 -9.69 3.15 2.42
C ALA A 110 -9.87 4.17 3.54
N THR A 111 -10.84 3.97 4.42
CA THR A 111 -10.99 4.82 5.60
C THR A 111 -10.35 4.08 6.76
N GLY A 112 -9.31 4.66 7.37
CA GLY A 112 -8.82 4.24 8.68
C GLY A 112 -9.86 4.51 9.77
N ALA A 113 -11.05 3.93 9.64
CA ALA A 113 -12.12 3.90 10.61
C ALA A 113 -12.33 2.43 10.99
N GLY A 114 -11.62 2.00 12.04
CA GLY A 114 -11.76 0.68 12.65
C GLY A 114 -11.12 -0.46 11.85
N ALA A 115 -9.81 -0.43 11.61
CA ALA A 115 -9.08 -1.60 11.13
C ALA A 115 -9.30 -2.76 12.11
N LYS A 116 -9.92 -3.85 11.64
CA LYS A 116 -10.04 -5.08 12.44
C LYS A 116 -8.63 -5.49 12.85
N LYS A 117 -8.35 -5.51 14.16
CA LYS A 117 -7.10 -6.03 14.70
C LYS A 117 -7.15 -7.55 14.68
N TYR A 118 -6.09 -8.17 14.21
CA TYR A 118 -5.91 -9.62 14.22
C TYR A 118 -4.89 -9.95 15.30
N THR A 119 -5.26 -10.83 16.22
CA THR A 119 -4.41 -11.21 17.36
C THR A 119 -3.83 -12.59 17.16
N TYR A 120 -2.56 -12.77 17.54
CA TYR A 120 -1.85 -14.05 17.49
C TYR A 120 -1.11 -14.27 18.80
N THR A 121 -0.98 -15.54 19.20
CA THR A 121 -0.15 -15.91 20.34
C THR A 121 1.18 -16.48 19.85
N VAL A 122 2.27 -15.79 20.16
CA VAL A 122 3.63 -16.20 19.81
C VAL A 122 4.42 -16.37 21.09
N LYS A 123 4.86 -17.59 21.39
CA LYS A 123 5.64 -17.93 22.60
C LYS A 123 4.97 -17.39 23.90
N GLY A 124 3.65 -17.53 24.00
CA GLY A 124 2.87 -17.06 25.15
C GLY A 124 2.59 -15.55 25.19
N LYS A 125 3.04 -14.77 24.20
CA LYS A 125 2.75 -13.33 24.09
C LYS A 125 1.70 -13.08 23.01
N THR A 126 0.74 -12.23 23.32
CA THR A 126 -0.24 -11.74 22.35
C THR A 126 0.39 -10.62 21.51
N VAL A 127 0.36 -10.77 20.19
CA VAL A 127 0.75 -9.76 19.22
C VAL A 127 -0.45 -9.42 18.34
N SER A 128 -0.51 -8.20 17.82
CA SER A 128 -1.62 -7.73 16.98
C SER A 128 -1.12 -7.13 15.67
N THR A 129 -1.86 -7.36 14.59
CA THR A 129 -1.64 -6.72 13.27
C THR A 129 -2.94 -6.14 12.74
N ASP A 130 -2.83 -5.24 11.76
CA ASP A 130 -3.98 -4.63 11.07
C ASP A 130 -4.49 -5.46 9.87
N PHE A 131 -3.84 -6.58 9.59
CA PHE A 131 -4.15 -7.48 8.47
C PHE A 131 -4.03 -8.96 8.91
N PRO A 132 -4.76 -9.88 8.24
CA PRO A 132 -4.63 -11.30 8.53
C PRO A 132 -3.30 -11.86 8.00
N ILE A 133 -2.52 -12.49 8.87
CA ILE A 133 -1.28 -13.18 8.53
C ILE A 133 -1.59 -14.55 7.92
N PHE A 134 -2.55 -15.28 8.48
CA PHE A 134 -2.93 -16.62 8.06
C PHE A 134 -4.30 -16.68 7.38
N GLN A 135 -4.48 -17.66 6.51
CA GLN A 135 -5.78 -18.03 5.95
C GLN A 135 -6.67 -18.60 7.06
N PRO A 136 -7.99 -18.32 7.07
CA PRO A 136 -8.89 -18.75 8.13
C PRO A 136 -8.79 -20.26 8.44
N GLY A 137 -8.60 -20.61 9.71
CA GLY A 137 -8.55 -22.02 10.14
C GLY A 137 -7.27 -22.78 9.77
N THR A 138 -6.23 -22.10 9.27
CA THR A 138 -4.99 -22.75 8.84
C THR A 138 -3.74 -22.07 9.44
N GLN A 139 -2.58 -22.70 9.25
CA GLN A 139 -1.27 -22.09 9.48
C GLN A 139 -0.58 -21.63 8.17
N LYS A 140 -1.33 -21.57 7.07
CA LYS A 140 -0.83 -21.07 5.79
C LYS A 140 -1.00 -19.58 5.73
N VAL A 141 0.03 -18.85 5.31
CA VAL A 141 -0.03 -17.40 5.19
C VAL A 141 -1.01 -16.99 4.09
N THR A 142 -1.56 -15.78 4.19
CA THR A 142 -2.43 -15.26 3.14
C THR A 142 -1.64 -15.04 1.84
N LYS A 143 -2.34 -15.00 0.70
CA LYS A 143 -1.73 -14.71 -0.61
C LYS A 143 -0.93 -13.41 -0.58
N SER A 144 -1.44 -12.37 0.08
CA SER A 144 -0.76 -11.07 0.21
C SER A 144 0.58 -11.20 0.94
N VAL A 145 0.59 -11.89 2.08
CA VAL A 145 1.83 -12.15 2.84
C VAL A 145 2.81 -13.00 2.04
N PHE A 146 2.33 -14.02 1.31
CA PHE A 146 3.20 -14.85 0.48
C PHE A 146 3.79 -14.08 -0.72
N THR A 147 2.97 -13.30 -1.43
CA THR A 147 3.45 -12.41 -2.51
C THR A 147 4.46 -11.40 -1.98
N GLY A 148 4.24 -10.87 -0.77
CA GLY A 148 5.21 -10.03 -0.08
C GLY A 148 6.54 -10.72 0.19
N TYR A 149 6.50 -11.99 0.63
CA TYR A 149 7.68 -12.83 0.78
C TYR A 149 8.43 -12.99 -0.54
N GLU A 150 7.74 -13.36 -1.63
CA GLU A 150 8.37 -13.56 -2.95
C GLU A 150 9.07 -12.29 -3.42
N GLN A 151 8.37 -11.16 -3.38
CA GLN A 151 8.93 -9.87 -3.79
C GLN A 151 10.10 -9.44 -2.90
N TYR A 152 9.97 -9.60 -1.59
CA TYR A 152 11.07 -9.32 -0.67
C TYR A 152 12.31 -10.19 -0.98
N ASN A 153 12.10 -11.50 -1.17
CA ASN A 153 13.17 -12.46 -1.45
C ASN A 153 13.74 -12.34 -2.86
N SER A 154 13.05 -11.71 -3.81
CA SER A 154 13.63 -11.44 -5.13
C SER A 154 14.51 -10.17 -5.13
N TYR A 155 14.13 -9.14 -4.37
CA TYR A 155 14.70 -7.80 -4.55
C TYR A 155 15.33 -7.20 -3.30
N CYS A 156 14.72 -7.37 -2.13
CA CYS A 156 15.10 -6.66 -0.90
C CYS A 156 16.16 -7.40 -0.07
N PHE A 157 16.10 -8.74 -0.05
CA PHE A 157 16.93 -9.57 0.84
C PHE A 157 18.43 -9.39 0.65
N ARG A 158 18.89 -9.03 -0.56
CA ARG A 158 20.30 -8.81 -0.90
C ARG A 158 20.96 -7.78 0.01
N CYS A 159 20.18 -6.81 0.46
CA CYS A 159 20.62 -5.70 1.30
C CYS A 159 20.12 -5.86 2.74
N HIS A 160 18.83 -6.19 2.90
CA HIS A 160 18.16 -6.25 4.19
C HIS A 160 18.21 -7.64 4.84
N GLY A 161 19.02 -8.56 4.30
CA GLY A 161 19.20 -9.92 4.80
C GLY A 161 18.01 -10.84 4.49
N ALA A 162 18.26 -12.14 4.57
CA ALA A 162 17.19 -13.14 4.60
C ALA A 162 16.23 -12.82 5.76
N ASP A 163 14.93 -13.04 5.56
CA ASP A 163 13.92 -12.80 6.61
C ASP A 163 13.93 -11.39 7.22
N ALA A 164 14.47 -10.39 6.50
CA ALA A 164 14.50 -8.99 6.92
C ALA A 164 15.28 -8.68 8.21
N VAL A 165 16.29 -9.52 8.54
CA VAL A 165 17.11 -9.35 9.74
C VAL A 165 18.27 -8.34 9.59
N GLY A 166 18.42 -7.73 8.41
CA GLY A 166 19.46 -6.76 8.10
C GLY A 166 20.83 -7.39 7.85
N GLY A 167 21.84 -6.55 7.83
CA GLY A 167 23.25 -6.93 7.73
C GLY A 167 24.16 -5.72 7.79
N SER A 168 25.41 -5.88 7.35
CA SER A 168 26.36 -4.76 7.23
C SER A 168 25.95 -3.73 6.17
N TYR A 169 25.15 -4.14 5.18
CA TYR A 169 24.75 -3.27 4.06
C TYR A 169 23.51 -2.43 4.35
N ALA A 170 22.47 -3.01 4.96
CA ALA A 170 21.21 -2.30 5.23
C ALA A 170 20.59 -2.71 6.59
N PRO A 171 19.77 -1.84 7.19
CA PRO A 171 19.23 -2.09 8.54
C PRO A 171 18.24 -3.26 8.57
N ASN A 172 18.11 -3.83 9.77
CA ASN A 172 17.07 -4.79 10.11
C ASN A 172 15.68 -4.12 10.05
N LEU A 173 14.85 -4.55 9.09
CA LEU A 173 13.53 -3.95 8.91
C LEU A 173 12.55 -4.41 9.99
N ARG A 174 12.68 -5.64 10.50
CA ARG A 174 11.87 -6.13 11.64
C ARG A 174 12.04 -5.24 12.87
N ARG A 175 13.28 -4.87 13.19
CA ARG A 175 13.60 -3.96 14.30
C ARG A 175 13.03 -2.56 14.04
N SER A 176 13.05 -2.10 12.79
CA SER A 176 12.48 -0.81 12.42
C SER A 176 10.97 -0.76 12.72
N LEU A 177 10.23 -1.83 12.37
CA LEU A 177 8.80 -1.97 12.68
C LEU A 177 8.55 -2.09 14.19
N ASN A 178 9.31 -2.94 14.88
CA ASN A 178 9.20 -3.10 16.34
C ASN A 178 9.53 -1.81 17.11
N ASN A 179 10.28 -0.88 16.50
CA ASN A 179 10.56 0.45 17.04
C ASN A 179 9.49 1.51 16.66
N GLY A 180 8.33 1.09 16.16
CA GLY A 180 7.19 1.97 15.90
C GLY A 180 7.17 2.61 14.51
N MET A 181 7.94 2.10 13.54
CA MET A 181 7.77 2.53 12.15
C MET A 181 6.36 2.16 11.65
N SER A 182 5.60 3.17 11.22
CA SER A 182 4.28 2.95 10.65
C SER A 182 4.36 2.38 9.22
N GLU A 183 3.29 1.70 8.80
CA GLU A 183 3.10 1.23 7.42
C GLU A 183 3.34 2.37 6.41
N SER A 184 2.66 3.51 6.57
CA SER A 184 2.84 4.69 5.70
C SER A 184 4.31 5.11 5.61
N LYS A 185 5.06 5.09 6.71
CA LYS A 185 6.47 5.46 6.70
C LYS A 185 7.33 4.41 5.99
N PHE A 186 7.03 3.13 6.16
CA PHE A 186 7.68 2.05 5.43
C PHE A 186 7.45 2.18 3.93
N LEU A 187 6.18 2.31 3.50
CA LEU A 187 5.81 2.45 2.10
C LEU A 187 6.46 3.69 1.49
N SER A 188 6.44 4.82 2.19
CA SER A 188 7.12 6.05 1.77
C SER A 188 8.61 5.80 1.53
N ILE A 189 9.34 5.21 2.49
CA ILE A 189 10.78 4.96 2.36
C ILE A 189 11.07 4.01 1.19
N ALA A 190 10.28 2.95 1.02
CA ALA A 190 10.44 2.01 -0.08
C ALA A 190 10.19 2.68 -1.44
N MET A 191 9.09 3.42 -1.56
CA MET A 191 8.71 4.05 -2.81
C MET A 191 9.65 5.20 -3.21
N THR A 192 10.15 5.99 -2.26
CA THR A 192 11.05 7.12 -2.58
C THR A 192 12.53 6.73 -2.59
N GLY A 193 12.88 5.62 -1.93
CA GLY A 193 14.26 5.25 -1.65
C GLY A 193 14.95 6.19 -0.65
N LYS A 194 16.23 5.94 -0.41
CA LYS A 194 17.16 6.79 0.36
C LYS A 194 18.49 6.85 -0.37
N LYS A 195 18.60 7.72 -1.38
CA LYS A 195 19.79 7.87 -2.24
C LYS A 195 21.09 8.06 -1.44
N SER A 196 21.06 8.88 -0.39
CA SER A 196 22.22 9.13 0.49
C SER A 196 22.69 7.91 1.29
N LYS A 197 21.88 6.85 1.35
CA LYS A 197 22.15 5.59 2.05
C LYS A 197 22.14 4.39 1.09
N GLY A 198 22.19 4.62 -0.22
CA GLY A 198 22.24 3.57 -1.24
C GLY A 198 20.95 2.77 -1.44
N MET A 199 19.84 3.13 -0.77
CA MET A 199 18.55 2.47 -1.00
C MET A 199 17.89 3.06 -2.26
N PRO A 200 17.66 2.27 -3.32
CA PRO A 200 17.02 2.79 -4.54
C PRO A 200 15.56 3.15 -4.30
N SER A 201 15.04 4.02 -5.16
CA SER A 201 13.60 4.22 -5.30
C SER A 201 12.98 2.98 -5.96
N TRP A 202 11.86 2.51 -5.42
CA TRP A 202 11.11 1.40 -6.00
C TRP A 202 9.84 1.83 -6.74
N ALA A 203 9.55 3.13 -6.75
CA ALA A 203 8.46 3.66 -7.56
C ALA A 203 8.68 3.38 -9.05
N GLY A 204 7.59 3.05 -9.76
CA GLY A 204 7.62 2.64 -11.16
C GLY A 204 7.99 1.17 -11.38
N PHE A 205 8.72 0.54 -10.45
CA PHE A 205 8.97 -0.91 -10.47
C PHE A 205 7.91 -1.68 -9.68
N PHE A 206 7.63 -1.24 -8.45
CA PHE A 206 6.54 -1.75 -7.64
C PHE A 206 5.38 -0.75 -7.58
N THR A 207 4.18 -1.30 -7.60
CA THR A 207 2.97 -0.58 -7.21
C THR A 207 2.92 -0.40 -5.69
N PRO A 208 2.17 0.60 -5.17
CA PRO A 208 1.98 0.73 -3.73
C PRO A 208 1.42 -0.52 -3.05
N ALA A 209 0.55 -1.27 -3.73
CA ALA A 209 -0.03 -2.52 -3.23
C ALA A 209 1.01 -3.65 -3.12
N GLN A 210 1.99 -3.68 -4.02
CA GLN A 210 3.10 -4.64 -3.95
C GLN A 210 4.03 -4.29 -2.78
N ILE A 211 4.41 -3.02 -2.61
CA ILE A 211 5.18 -2.60 -1.43
C ILE A 211 4.40 -2.85 -0.12
N GLN A 212 3.08 -2.69 -0.12
CA GLN A 212 2.24 -3.06 1.01
C GLN A 212 2.29 -4.56 1.30
N SER A 213 2.29 -5.41 0.28
CA SER A 213 2.45 -6.87 0.46
C SER A 213 3.81 -7.18 1.10
N ILE A 214 4.88 -6.52 0.63
CA ILE A 214 6.22 -6.62 1.24
C ILE A 214 6.19 -6.17 2.70
N TYR A 215 5.54 -5.04 3.02
CA TYR A 215 5.34 -4.58 4.39
C TYR A 215 4.65 -5.65 5.25
N GLN A 216 3.54 -6.21 4.78
CA GLN A 216 2.80 -7.25 5.52
C GLN A 216 3.66 -8.47 5.82
N TYR A 217 4.51 -8.90 4.87
CA TYR A 217 5.48 -9.96 5.12
C TYR A 217 6.52 -9.58 6.18
N VAL A 218 7.14 -8.41 6.05
CA VAL A 218 8.17 -7.94 6.99
C VAL A 218 7.59 -7.72 8.39
N ASP A 219 6.36 -7.25 8.49
CA ASP A 219 5.63 -7.06 9.76
C ASP A 219 5.29 -8.42 10.39
N ALA A 220 4.78 -9.38 9.61
CA ALA A 220 4.51 -10.75 10.06
C ALA A 220 5.78 -11.46 10.59
N ARG A 221 6.95 -11.13 10.02
CA ARG A 221 8.28 -11.52 10.52
C ARG A 221 8.68 -10.76 11.78
N ALA A 222 8.40 -9.46 11.85
CA ALA A 222 8.74 -8.60 12.98
C ALA A 222 8.05 -9.05 14.28
N VAL A 223 6.77 -9.41 14.18
CA VAL A 223 5.97 -9.96 15.29
C VAL A 223 6.23 -11.46 15.55
N ALA A 224 7.15 -12.07 14.80
CA ALA A 224 7.57 -13.47 14.92
C ALA A 224 6.44 -14.51 14.78
N VAL A 225 5.35 -14.15 14.08
CA VAL A 225 4.23 -15.06 13.79
C VAL A 225 4.59 -16.03 12.66
N VAL A 226 5.34 -15.58 11.66
CA VAL A 226 5.82 -16.42 10.56
C VAL A 226 7.27 -16.84 10.85
N SER A 227 7.52 -18.16 10.87
CA SER A 227 8.85 -18.76 11.10
C SER A 227 9.80 -18.57 9.93
N GLU A 228 11.09 -18.35 10.19
CA GLU A 228 12.17 -18.16 9.20
C GLU A 228 12.13 -19.16 8.04
N GLY A 229 12.63 -18.74 6.87
CA GLY A 229 12.54 -19.51 5.62
C GLY A 229 11.18 -19.43 4.92
N THR A 230 10.96 -20.20 3.85
CA THR A 230 9.77 -20.08 2.99
C THR A 230 8.45 -20.28 3.77
N PRO A 231 7.55 -19.28 3.83
CA PRO A 231 6.25 -19.44 4.47
C PRO A 231 5.37 -20.45 3.74
N LYS A 232 4.61 -21.25 4.50
CA LYS A 232 3.57 -22.13 3.93
C LYS A 232 2.42 -21.28 3.40
N HIS A 233 1.90 -21.56 2.20
CA HIS A 233 0.80 -20.82 1.58
C HIS A 233 -0.28 -21.75 1.00
#